data_AF-A0A5V9BWS1-F1
#
_entry.id   AF-A0A5V9BWS1-F1
#
_cell.length_a   1.000
_cell.length_b   1.000
_cell.length_c   1.000
_cell.angle_alpha   90.00
_cell.angle_beta   90.00
_cell.angle_gamma   90.00
#
_symmetry.space_group_name_H-M   'P 1'
#
loop_
_entity.id
_entity.type
_entity.pdbx_description
1 polymer ?
#
loop_
_entity_poly.entity_id
_entity_poly.type
_entity_poly.pdbx_seq_one_letter_code
_entity_poly.pdbx_strand_id
1 'polypeptide(L)'
;IYANNALVGYIDNSGLHMSVDVLTNGAVRAGNAKKLSLTSNNNSTMTATFNLWGDANRPTVIELDDDQGWHLYSQRNPDGSIVFTVNGDITANTLRAGGAIYANNGDVSGTVWGGGNAAWLSGYLYSNMVKAIRLGPVALSGGLWRDFQLGGGQVVTGFHTDGSWEMEGDDDKVYYRPIQYLIGDTWVTAPSV
;
A
#
# COMPACT_ATOMS: atom_id res chain seq x y z
N ILE A 1 -35.60 -21.62 41.20
CA ILE A 1 -35.88 -22.80 40.36
C ILE A 1 -35.21 -24.00 41.02
N TYR A 2 -35.98 -25.03 41.40
CA TYR A 2 -35.44 -26.28 41.95
C TYR A 2 -35.79 -27.46 41.03
N ALA A 3 -34.89 -28.45 40.91
CA ALA A 3 -35.06 -29.74 40.24
C ALA A 3 -34.48 -30.85 41.13
N ASN A 4 -35.15 -32.00 41.24
CA ASN A 4 -34.76 -33.13 42.11
C ASN A 4 -34.37 -32.71 43.55
N ASN A 5 -35.20 -31.86 44.17
CA ASN A 5 -34.98 -31.26 45.51
C ASN A 5 -33.70 -30.40 45.68
N ALA A 6 -33.08 -29.92 44.59
CA ALA A 6 -31.91 -29.02 44.58
C ALA A 6 -32.10 -27.81 43.62
N LEU A 7 -31.34 -26.71 43.75
CA LEU A 7 -31.57 -25.42 43.03
C LEU A 7 -30.80 -25.32 41.68
N VAL A 8 -31.42 -24.75 40.62
CA VAL A 8 -30.85 -24.62 39.24
C VAL A 8 -31.07 -23.26 38.55
N GLY A 9 -31.64 -22.26 39.23
CA GLY A 9 -31.86 -20.92 38.69
C GLY A 9 -32.48 -19.97 39.72
N TYR A 10 -32.06 -18.71 39.77
CA TYR A 10 -32.76 -17.66 40.52
C TYR A 10 -32.48 -16.25 39.95
N ILE A 11 -33.18 -15.26 40.48
CA ILE A 11 -33.14 -13.86 40.06
C ILE A 11 -33.21 -13.01 41.33
N ASP A 12 -32.39 -11.97 41.42
CA ASP A 12 -32.47 -10.93 42.45
C ASP A 12 -32.29 -9.54 41.82
N ASN A 13 -32.20 -8.48 42.63
CA ASN A 13 -32.07 -7.10 42.15
C ASN A 13 -30.81 -6.83 41.28
N SER A 14 -29.88 -7.77 41.21
CA SER A 14 -28.64 -7.67 40.40
C SER A 14 -28.75 -8.35 39.03
N GLY A 15 -29.85 -9.06 38.74
CA GLY A 15 -30.11 -9.66 37.43
C GLY A 15 -30.43 -11.16 37.44
N LEU A 16 -30.26 -11.79 36.28
CA LEU A 16 -30.57 -13.20 36.02
C LEU A 16 -29.39 -14.11 36.40
N HIS A 17 -29.60 -15.00 37.37
CA HIS A 17 -28.63 -15.99 37.83
C HIS A 17 -29.11 -17.40 37.44
N MET A 18 -28.97 -17.76 36.15
CA MET A 18 -29.10 -19.17 35.74
C MET A 18 -28.10 -19.99 36.58
N SER A 19 -28.58 -20.83 37.50
CA SER A 19 -27.76 -21.37 38.60
C SER A 19 -27.12 -22.72 38.27
N VAL A 20 -27.18 -23.08 36.99
CA VAL A 20 -26.35 -24.08 36.34
C VAL A 20 -25.92 -23.52 35.00
N ASP A 21 -24.90 -24.15 34.45
CA ASP A 21 -24.59 -24.27 33.03
C ASP A 21 -25.59 -23.68 32.00
N VAL A 22 -25.06 -22.80 31.14
CA VAL A 22 -25.27 -22.96 29.69
C VAL A 22 -24.15 -23.85 29.14
N LEU A 23 -23.99 -25.04 29.73
CA LEU A 23 -23.79 -26.21 28.90
C LEU A 23 -25.13 -26.41 28.14
N THR A 24 -25.29 -25.86 26.93
CA THR A 24 -24.95 -26.57 25.69
C THR A 24 -23.84 -27.62 25.84
N ASN A 25 -23.81 -28.68 25.03
CA ASN A 25 -22.66 -29.56 24.96
C ASN A 25 -21.48 -28.83 24.23
N GLY A 26 -21.05 -27.66 24.74
CA GLY A 26 -20.50 -26.50 24.01
C GLY A 26 -20.03 -25.32 24.90
N ALA A 27 -20.11 -24.05 24.43
CA ALA A 27 -19.27 -22.93 24.92
C ALA A 27 -19.95 -21.77 25.71
N VAL A 28 -19.13 -21.07 26.54
CA VAL A 28 -19.48 -20.03 27.55
C VAL A 28 -18.30 -19.03 27.73
N ARG A 29 -18.50 -17.77 28.23
CA ARG A 29 -17.58 -16.82 28.99
C ARG A 29 -17.85 -15.32 28.68
N ALA A 30 -17.36 -14.27 29.39
CA ALA A 30 -16.98 -13.99 30.81
C ALA A 30 -16.49 -12.51 30.97
N GLY A 31 -16.30 -11.96 32.20
CA GLY A 31 -15.57 -10.69 32.40
C GLY A 31 -15.45 -10.19 33.85
N ASN A 32 -14.23 -9.93 34.37
CA ASN A 32 -13.94 -9.73 35.81
C ASN A 32 -13.13 -8.44 36.18
N ALA A 33 -13.09 -7.46 35.28
CA ALA A 33 -12.48 -6.10 35.44
C ALA A 33 -12.49 -5.36 34.10
N LYS A 34 -12.54 -6.16 33.02
CA LYS A 34 -12.94 -5.82 31.67
C LYS A 34 -14.09 -6.76 31.32
N LYS A 35 -15.10 -6.24 30.62
CA LYS A 35 -16.29 -6.97 30.18
C LYS A 35 -16.01 -7.49 28.77
N LEU A 36 -16.10 -8.81 28.52
CA LEU A 36 -16.34 -9.27 27.15
C LEU A 36 -17.82 -9.05 26.88
N SER A 37 -18.13 -8.01 26.11
CA SER A 37 -19.51 -7.61 25.83
C SER A 37 -19.87 -7.87 24.39
N LEU A 38 -20.79 -8.82 24.19
CA LEU A 38 -21.78 -8.68 23.12
C LEU A 38 -22.82 -7.67 23.65
N THR A 39 -23.05 -6.59 22.93
CA THR A 39 -23.98 -5.53 23.35
C THR A 39 -24.53 -4.85 22.11
N SER A 40 -25.86 -4.83 22.01
CA SER A 40 -26.57 -3.96 21.07
C SER A 40 -26.96 -2.68 21.80
N ASN A 41 -26.69 -1.54 21.16
CA ASN A 41 -27.25 -0.25 21.59
C ASN A 41 -28.69 -0.05 21.08
N ASN A 42 -29.28 -1.08 20.46
CA ASN A 42 -30.63 -1.12 19.90
C ASN A 42 -30.94 -0.02 18.86
N ASN A 43 -29.91 0.34 18.08
CA ASN A 43 -29.99 1.33 17.00
C ASN A 43 -29.51 0.81 15.63
N SER A 44 -29.16 -0.48 15.52
CA SER A 44 -28.91 -1.13 14.24
C SER A 44 -30.22 -1.31 13.47
N THR A 45 -30.20 -1.11 12.15
CA THR A 45 -31.34 -1.38 11.27
C THR A 45 -31.40 -2.84 10.79
N MET A 46 -30.36 -3.63 11.06
CA MET A 46 -30.21 -5.02 10.64
C MET A 46 -29.66 -5.88 11.77
N THR A 47 -29.96 -7.17 11.75
CA THR A 47 -29.32 -8.18 12.60
C THR A 47 -27.87 -8.36 12.17
N ALA A 48 -26.95 -8.62 13.10
CA ALA A 48 -25.58 -9.03 12.79
C ALA A 48 -25.30 -10.37 13.48
N THR A 49 -24.72 -11.32 12.74
CA THR A 49 -24.47 -12.69 13.24
C THR A 49 -22.98 -13.02 13.27
N PHE A 50 -22.60 -13.93 14.17
CA PHE A 50 -21.28 -14.56 14.18
C PHE A 50 -21.47 -16.07 13.98
N ASN A 51 -21.07 -16.57 12.82
CA ASN A 51 -21.37 -17.91 12.34
C ASN A 51 -20.14 -18.83 12.41
N LEU A 52 -20.42 -20.12 12.64
CA LEU A 52 -19.48 -21.22 12.44
C LEU A 52 -20.15 -22.26 11.53
N TRP A 53 -19.61 -22.45 10.33
CA TRP A 53 -20.15 -23.40 9.36
C TRP A 53 -19.04 -24.05 8.51
N GLY A 54 -19.40 -24.97 7.62
CA GLY A 54 -18.46 -25.56 6.66
C GLY A 54 -19.08 -26.67 5.82
N ASP A 55 -18.37 -27.04 4.75
CA ASP A 55 -18.68 -28.16 3.86
C ASP A 55 -17.37 -28.84 3.36
N ALA A 56 -17.46 -29.81 2.44
CA ALA A 56 -16.29 -30.52 1.93
C ALA A 56 -15.28 -29.64 1.15
N ASN A 57 -15.73 -28.52 0.56
CA ASN A 57 -14.92 -27.53 -0.14
C ASN A 57 -14.46 -26.39 0.79
N ARG A 58 -15.18 -26.14 1.89
CA ARG A 58 -14.82 -25.16 2.93
C ARG A 58 -14.88 -25.83 4.33
N PRO A 59 -13.91 -26.70 4.70
CA PRO A 59 -13.96 -27.51 5.92
C PRO A 59 -14.29 -26.79 7.23
N THR A 60 -13.93 -25.51 7.36
CA THR A 60 -14.42 -24.65 8.44
C THR A 60 -14.37 -23.19 8.00
N VAL A 61 -15.44 -22.45 8.30
CA VAL A 61 -15.62 -21.02 8.07
C VAL A 61 -16.09 -20.39 9.39
N ILE A 62 -15.43 -19.31 9.80
CA ILE A 62 -15.85 -18.42 10.89
C ILE A 62 -16.16 -17.06 10.27
N GLU A 63 -17.40 -16.60 10.38
CA GLU A 63 -17.94 -15.52 9.53
C GLU A 63 -18.74 -14.50 10.35
N LEU A 64 -18.71 -13.24 9.89
CA LEU A 64 -19.60 -12.17 10.33
C LEU A 64 -20.49 -11.76 9.15
N ASP A 65 -21.79 -11.63 9.38
CA ASP A 65 -22.78 -11.21 8.39
C ASP A 65 -23.85 -10.28 8.96
N ASP A 66 -24.70 -9.77 8.07
CA ASP A 66 -25.99 -9.16 8.39
C ASP A 66 -27.12 -9.68 7.47
N ASP A 67 -28.31 -9.11 7.60
CA ASP A 67 -29.50 -9.46 6.81
C ASP A 67 -29.34 -9.27 5.27
N GLN A 68 -28.25 -8.63 4.80
CA GLN A 68 -27.94 -8.39 3.39
C GLN A 68 -26.72 -9.18 2.89
N GLY A 69 -25.83 -9.65 3.77
CA GLY A 69 -24.77 -10.60 3.42
C GLY A 69 -23.56 -10.62 4.36
N TRP A 70 -22.57 -11.43 4.01
CA TRP A 70 -21.33 -11.57 4.78
C TRP A 70 -20.44 -10.32 4.65
N HIS A 71 -19.83 -9.92 5.77
CA HIS A 71 -18.89 -8.80 5.88
C HIS A 71 -17.44 -9.29 5.82
N LEU A 72 -17.12 -10.33 6.59
CA LEU A 72 -15.79 -10.95 6.59
C LEU A 72 -15.85 -12.39 7.10
N TYR A 73 -14.88 -13.20 6.67
CA TYR A 73 -14.68 -14.54 7.23
C TYR A 73 -13.21 -14.94 7.28
N SER A 74 -12.90 -15.90 8.16
CA SER A 74 -11.71 -16.74 8.08
C SER A 74 -12.16 -18.15 7.70
N GLN A 75 -11.50 -18.80 6.74
CA GLN A 75 -11.76 -20.20 6.41
C GLN A 75 -10.49 -21.03 6.28
N ARG A 76 -10.62 -22.34 6.52
CA ARG A 76 -9.65 -23.33 6.06
C ARG A 76 -10.14 -23.97 4.76
N ASN A 77 -9.23 -24.09 3.80
CA ASN A 77 -9.44 -24.75 2.51
C ASN A 77 -9.16 -26.27 2.61
N PRO A 78 -9.57 -27.10 1.61
CA PRO A 78 -9.37 -28.55 1.63
C PRO A 78 -7.90 -28.97 1.58
N ASP A 79 -7.02 -28.13 1.01
CA ASP A 79 -5.56 -28.30 1.00
C ASP A 79 -4.90 -27.93 2.34
N GLY A 80 -5.69 -27.51 3.34
CA GLY A 80 -5.22 -27.07 4.64
C GLY A 80 -4.76 -25.60 4.71
N SER A 81 -4.72 -24.87 3.60
CA SER A 81 -4.44 -23.43 3.59
C SER A 81 -5.55 -22.63 4.30
N ILE A 82 -5.27 -21.39 4.69
CA ILE A 82 -6.22 -20.49 5.36
C ILE A 82 -6.29 -19.19 4.55
N VAL A 83 -7.50 -18.65 4.38
CA VAL A 83 -7.71 -17.29 3.89
C VAL A 83 -8.56 -16.49 4.87
N PHE A 84 -8.30 -15.19 4.93
CA PHE A 84 -9.13 -14.20 5.61
C PHE A 84 -9.63 -13.22 4.55
N THR A 85 -10.95 -13.09 4.42
CA THR A 85 -11.59 -12.34 3.34
C THR A 85 -12.51 -11.27 3.92
N VAL A 86 -12.51 -10.09 3.30
CA VAL A 86 -13.39 -8.96 3.65
C VAL A 86 -14.19 -8.56 2.40
N ASN A 87 -15.51 -8.36 2.56
CA ASN A 87 -16.44 -7.92 1.53
C ASN A 87 -16.56 -6.40 1.50
N GLY A 88 -15.44 -5.70 1.28
CA GLY A 88 -15.37 -4.24 1.35
C GLY A 88 -13.96 -3.71 1.59
N ASP A 89 -13.86 -2.42 1.89
CA ASP A 89 -12.58 -1.74 2.07
C ASP A 89 -11.92 -2.02 3.44
N ILE A 90 -10.66 -2.43 3.41
CA ILE A 90 -9.83 -2.53 4.62
C ILE A 90 -9.17 -1.16 4.89
N THR A 91 -9.81 -0.36 5.75
CA THR A 91 -9.24 0.91 6.21
C THR A 91 -8.35 0.69 7.44
N ALA A 92 -7.05 0.93 7.30
CA ALA A 92 -6.07 0.82 8.38
C ALA A 92 -5.08 2.00 8.36
N ASN A 93 -4.60 2.43 9.54
CA ASN A 93 -3.50 3.39 9.62
C ASN A 93 -2.21 2.83 8.99
N THR A 94 -2.01 1.51 9.10
CA THR A 94 -0.89 0.79 8.49
C THR A 94 -1.27 -0.69 8.40
N LEU A 95 -1.19 -1.28 7.21
CA LEU A 95 -1.29 -2.74 7.03
C LEU A 95 0.13 -3.32 6.96
N ARG A 96 0.41 -4.40 7.70
CA ARG A 96 1.72 -5.07 7.71
C ARG A 96 1.60 -6.49 7.21
N ALA A 97 2.42 -6.86 6.22
CA ALA A 97 2.50 -8.21 5.66
C ALA A 97 3.92 -8.74 5.86
N GLY A 98 4.15 -9.49 6.94
CA GLY A 98 5.50 -9.85 7.38
C GLY A 98 6.33 -8.60 7.67
N GLY A 99 7.46 -8.44 6.96
CA GLY A 99 8.31 -7.26 7.05
C GLY A 99 7.89 -6.07 6.17
N ALA A 100 6.92 -6.26 5.26
CA ALA A 100 6.42 -5.20 4.39
C ALA A 100 5.33 -4.37 5.06
N ILE A 101 5.25 -3.09 4.69
CA ILE A 101 4.31 -2.10 5.22
C ILE A 101 3.56 -1.46 4.05
N TYR A 102 2.24 -1.41 4.13
CA TYR A 102 1.38 -0.59 3.26
C TYR A 102 0.85 0.57 4.11
N ALA A 103 1.17 1.80 3.72
CA ALA A 103 0.81 3.00 4.47
C ALA A 103 -0.47 3.65 3.92
N ASN A 104 -1.19 4.36 4.79
CA ASN A 104 -2.45 5.04 4.47
C ASN A 104 -2.29 6.29 3.57
N ASN A 105 -1.08 6.60 3.12
CA ASN A 105 -0.78 7.64 2.13
C ASN A 105 -0.51 7.07 0.71
N GLY A 106 -0.69 5.76 0.50
CA GLY A 106 -0.43 5.08 -0.77
C GLY A 106 1.02 4.61 -0.98
N ASP A 107 1.92 4.84 -0.03
CA ASP A 107 3.30 4.37 -0.10
C ASP A 107 3.45 2.94 0.45
N VAL A 108 4.49 2.24 -0.01
CA VAL A 108 4.78 0.84 0.36
C VAL A 108 6.23 0.73 0.79
N SER A 109 6.47 0.18 1.97
CA SER A 109 7.82 -0.07 2.49
C SER A 109 8.19 -1.55 2.55
N GLY A 110 9.44 -1.85 2.24
CA GLY A 110 10.02 -3.19 2.23
C GLY A 110 11.52 -3.17 1.96
N THR A 111 12.21 -4.27 2.27
CA THR A 111 13.67 -4.40 2.10
C THR A 111 14.11 -4.35 0.62
N VAL A 112 13.23 -4.72 -0.31
CA VAL A 112 13.46 -4.66 -1.76
C VAL A 112 13.73 -3.24 -2.28
N TRP A 113 13.27 -2.20 -1.56
CA TRP A 113 13.52 -0.80 -1.90
C TRP A 113 14.88 -0.28 -1.39
N GLY A 114 15.70 -1.14 -0.78
CA GLY A 114 17.05 -0.82 -0.28
C GLY A 114 17.18 -0.85 1.24
N GLY A 115 16.05 -0.91 1.97
CA GLY A 115 16.03 -0.95 3.43
C GLY A 115 16.45 0.36 4.11
N GLY A 116 16.39 0.38 5.45
CA GLY A 116 16.71 1.58 6.25
C GLY A 116 15.92 2.82 5.81
N ASN A 117 16.62 3.94 5.60
CA ASN A 117 16.00 5.20 5.14
C ASN A 117 15.47 5.13 3.70
N ALA A 118 15.95 4.20 2.87
CA ALA A 118 15.47 3.97 1.50
C ALA A 118 14.32 2.96 1.44
N ALA A 119 13.84 2.45 2.59
CA ALA A 119 12.86 1.36 2.63
C ALA A 119 11.48 1.69 2.04
N TRP A 120 11.22 2.90 1.55
CA TRP A 120 9.93 3.34 0.97
C TRP A 120 9.99 3.39 -0.56
N LEU A 121 8.96 2.87 -1.24
CA LEU A 121 8.86 2.85 -2.70
C LEU A 121 8.94 4.26 -3.29
N SER A 122 8.26 5.25 -2.68
CA SER A 122 8.32 6.64 -3.14
C SER A 122 9.76 7.18 -3.17
N GLY A 123 10.53 6.97 -2.11
CA GLY A 123 11.93 7.38 -2.00
C GLY A 123 12.87 6.62 -2.94
N TYR A 124 12.60 5.32 -3.17
CA TYR A 124 13.32 4.52 -4.15
C TYR A 124 13.09 5.03 -5.58
N LEU A 125 11.84 5.24 -5.98
CA LEU A 125 11.49 5.77 -7.31
C LEU A 125 12.07 7.18 -7.50
N TYR A 126 11.96 8.05 -6.49
CA TYR A 126 12.52 9.39 -6.50
C TYR A 126 14.02 9.41 -6.82
N SER A 127 14.77 8.47 -6.23
CA SER A 127 16.23 8.42 -6.27
C SER A 127 16.79 7.64 -7.45
N ASN A 128 15.99 6.79 -8.12
CA ASN A 128 16.46 5.87 -9.15
C ASN A 128 15.81 6.05 -10.53
N MET A 129 14.70 6.78 -10.64
CA MET A 129 13.98 6.99 -11.91
C MET A 129 14.25 8.38 -12.49
N VAL A 130 14.19 8.48 -13.83
CA VAL A 130 14.17 9.77 -14.53
C VAL A 130 12.79 10.43 -14.35
N LYS A 131 12.76 11.60 -13.70
CA LYS A 131 11.54 12.37 -13.41
C LYS A 131 11.19 13.40 -14.47
N ALA A 132 12.18 13.90 -15.19
CA ALA A 132 12.03 14.93 -16.22
C ALA A 132 13.21 14.92 -17.19
N ILE A 133 13.00 15.44 -18.39
CA ILE A 133 14.04 15.65 -19.43
C ILE A 133 13.97 17.11 -19.88
N ARG A 134 15.13 17.73 -20.13
CA ARG A 134 15.22 19.09 -20.68
C ARG A 134 16.43 19.26 -21.60
N LEU A 135 16.42 20.34 -22.36
CA LEU A 135 17.66 20.97 -22.84
C LEU A 135 18.17 21.91 -21.73
N GLY A 136 19.43 21.76 -21.32
CA GLY A 136 20.08 22.61 -20.31
C GLY A 136 20.37 24.03 -20.83
N PRO A 137 21.25 24.80 -20.16
CA PRO A 137 21.66 26.12 -20.63
C PRO A 137 22.21 26.08 -22.06
N VAL A 138 22.03 27.17 -22.81
CA VAL A 138 22.66 27.34 -24.12
C VAL A 138 24.11 27.75 -23.95
N ALA A 139 24.98 27.12 -24.73
CA ALA A 139 26.38 27.48 -24.91
C ALA A 139 26.63 27.76 -26.39
N LEU A 140 27.68 28.52 -26.67
CA LEU A 140 28.18 28.81 -28.02
C LEU A 140 29.55 28.13 -28.16
N SER A 141 29.82 27.50 -29.30
CA SER A 141 31.12 26.89 -29.57
C SER A 141 32.24 27.93 -29.65
N GLY A 142 33.50 27.45 -29.60
CA GLY A 142 34.60 28.19 -30.21
C GLY A 142 34.40 28.30 -31.72
N GLY A 143 35.27 29.08 -32.39
CA GLY A 143 35.30 29.14 -33.85
C GLY A 143 35.44 27.75 -34.44
N LEU A 144 34.66 27.47 -35.48
CA LEU A 144 34.59 26.15 -36.09
C LEU A 144 35.81 25.88 -36.99
N TRP A 145 35.94 24.62 -37.37
CA TRP A 145 36.65 24.21 -38.57
C TRP A 145 35.73 23.24 -39.31
N ARG A 146 35.93 23.08 -40.63
CA ARG A 146 35.00 22.42 -41.57
C ARG A 146 34.25 21.21 -41.01
N ASP A 147 34.97 20.31 -40.33
CA ASP A 147 34.40 19.22 -39.54
C ASP A 147 34.38 19.57 -38.05
N PHE A 148 33.18 19.62 -37.45
CA PHE A 148 33.00 19.86 -36.01
C PHE A 148 32.05 18.85 -35.36
N GLN A 149 32.46 18.33 -34.20
CA GLN A 149 31.65 17.42 -33.39
C GLN A 149 31.52 17.99 -31.98
N LEU A 150 30.29 18.00 -31.47
CA LEU A 150 30.04 18.35 -30.07
C LEU A 150 30.41 17.19 -29.13
N GLY A 151 30.69 17.52 -27.87
CA GLY A 151 30.88 16.52 -26.81
C GLY A 151 29.62 15.70 -26.50
N GLY A 152 29.78 14.67 -25.68
CA GLY A 152 28.67 13.79 -25.27
C GLY A 152 27.47 14.53 -24.69
N GLY A 153 26.27 14.07 -25.06
CA GLY A 153 25.00 14.62 -24.60
C GLY A 153 24.61 15.97 -25.18
N GLN A 154 25.43 16.61 -26.02
CA GLN A 154 25.11 17.91 -26.60
C GLN A 154 24.31 17.74 -27.89
N VAL A 155 23.39 18.69 -28.15
CA VAL A 155 22.70 18.84 -29.44
C VAL A 155 22.83 20.26 -29.98
N VAL A 156 22.90 20.36 -31.31
CA VAL A 156 22.82 21.63 -32.04
C VAL A 156 21.44 22.25 -31.88
N THR A 157 21.38 23.54 -31.63
CA THR A 157 20.13 24.31 -31.40
C THR A 157 20.08 25.65 -32.13
N GLY A 158 21.14 26.02 -32.84
CA GLY A 158 21.21 27.20 -33.68
C GLY A 158 22.62 27.43 -34.21
N PHE A 159 22.77 28.44 -35.06
CA PHE A 159 24.05 28.82 -35.66
C PHE A 159 24.27 30.32 -35.45
N HIS A 160 25.53 30.71 -35.36
CA HIS A 160 26.00 32.09 -35.42
C HIS A 160 27.03 32.14 -36.54
N THR A 161 26.94 33.13 -37.43
CA THR A 161 27.74 33.19 -38.66
C THR A 161 28.01 34.64 -39.06
N ASP A 162 29.13 34.87 -39.74
CA ASP A 162 29.48 36.17 -40.31
C ASP A 162 28.73 36.49 -41.63
N GLY A 163 28.00 35.52 -42.18
CA GLY A 163 27.28 35.63 -43.45
C GLY A 163 27.94 34.92 -44.63
N SER A 164 29.09 34.28 -44.41
CA SER A 164 29.73 33.37 -45.38
C SER A 164 28.86 32.13 -45.63
N TRP A 165 28.91 31.59 -46.86
CA TRP A 165 28.14 30.40 -47.24
C TRP A 165 28.77 29.08 -46.73
N GLU A 166 30.06 29.13 -46.37
CA GLU A 166 30.84 27.99 -45.89
C GLU A 166 31.24 28.29 -44.43
N MET A 167 30.96 27.36 -43.50
CA MET A 167 31.27 27.53 -42.08
C MET A 167 32.76 27.25 -41.81
N GLU A 168 33.64 28.21 -42.09
CA GLU A 168 35.08 27.96 -42.25
C GLU A 168 36.01 28.51 -41.16
N GLY A 169 35.49 29.31 -40.22
CA GLY A 169 36.28 29.73 -39.06
C GLY A 169 35.85 31.04 -38.44
N ASP A 170 36.82 31.73 -37.82
CA ASP A 170 36.68 33.04 -37.21
C ASP A 170 35.47 33.19 -36.26
N ASP A 171 34.35 33.76 -36.75
CA ASP A 171 33.13 33.95 -35.96
C ASP A 171 32.03 32.90 -36.22
N ASP A 172 32.17 32.01 -37.19
CA ASP A 172 31.23 30.91 -37.41
C ASP A 172 31.23 29.92 -36.23
N LYS A 173 30.06 29.76 -35.60
CA LYS A 173 29.86 29.04 -34.34
C LYS A 173 28.51 28.34 -34.29
N VAL A 174 28.41 27.32 -33.43
CA VAL A 174 27.18 26.57 -33.18
C VAL A 174 26.64 26.87 -31.77
N TYR A 175 25.36 27.23 -31.67
CA TYR A 175 24.64 27.23 -30.40
C TYR A 175 24.23 25.80 -30.06
N TYR A 176 24.70 25.29 -28.92
CA TYR A 176 24.40 23.93 -28.48
C TYR A 176 23.86 23.89 -27.05
N ARG A 177 23.16 22.80 -26.73
CA ARG A 177 22.57 22.56 -25.39
C ARG A 177 22.80 21.10 -24.98
N PRO A 178 23.09 20.82 -23.70
CA PRO A 178 23.09 19.45 -23.20
C PRO A 178 21.67 18.94 -23.09
N ILE A 179 21.39 17.75 -23.59
CA ILE A 179 20.25 16.94 -23.15
C ILE A 179 20.53 16.53 -21.70
N GLN A 180 19.59 16.82 -20.81
CA GLN A 180 19.70 16.47 -19.39
C GLN A 180 18.45 15.73 -18.92
N TYR A 181 18.65 14.79 -18.00
CA TYR A 181 17.57 14.12 -17.27
C TYR A 181 17.71 14.33 -15.76
N LEU A 182 16.58 14.37 -15.04
CA LEU A 182 16.51 14.60 -13.60
C LEU A 182 16.33 13.27 -12.86
N ILE A 183 17.27 12.91 -11.98
CA ILE A 183 17.17 11.78 -11.03
C ILE A 183 17.44 12.32 -9.63
N GLY A 184 16.57 12.00 -8.66
CA GLY A 184 16.59 12.69 -7.36
C GLY A 184 16.49 14.20 -7.57
N ASP A 185 17.37 14.96 -6.94
CA ASP A 185 17.48 16.42 -7.12
C ASP A 185 18.51 16.85 -8.18
N THR A 186 19.14 15.88 -8.87
CA THR A 186 20.29 16.13 -9.73
C THR A 186 19.93 16.04 -11.21
N TRP A 187 20.20 17.12 -11.95
CA TRP A 187 20.20 17.09 -13.41
C TRP A 187 21.52 16.52 -13.93
N VAL A 188 21.44 15.40 -14.65
CA VAL A 188 22.58 14.69 -15.24
C VAL A 188 22.54 14.90 -16.75
N THR A 189 23.69 15.23 -17.35
CA THR A 189 23.84 15.31 -18.82
C THR A 189 23.87 13.90 -19.41
N ALA A 190 23.10 13.67 -20.47
CA ALA A 190 23.02 12.37 -21.12
C ALA A 190 24.38 11.95 -21.75
N PRO A 191 24.71 10.65 -21.79
CA PRO A 191 25.82 10.17 -22.61
C PRO A 191 25.44 10.18 -24.10
N SER A 192 26.45 10.27 -24.97
CA SER A 192 26.36 9.85 -26.38
C SER A 192 27.20 8.58 -26.54
N VAL A 193 26.76 7.66 -27.40
CA VAL A 193 27.41 6.38 -27.73
C VAL A 193 27.57 6.23 -29.23
#